data_AF-A0A7C5TQ67-F1
#
_entry.id   AF-A0A7C5TQ67-F1
#
_cell.length_a   1.000
_cell.length_b   1.000
_cell.length_c   1.000
_cell.angle_alpha   90.00
_cell.angle_beta   90.00
_cell.angle_gamma   90.00
#
_symmetry.space_group_name_H-M   'P 1'
#
loop_
_entity.id
_entity.type
_entity.pdbx_description
1 polymer ?
#
loop_
_entity_poly.entity_id
_entity_poly.type
_entity_poly.pdbx_seq_one_letter_code
_entity_poly.pdbx_strand_id
1 'polypeptide(L)'
;MGRPTASGGTRVVRLFSDPEMIARGARVYRENCARCHGERGEGAPNWRQRGPDGKWPPPPLNGTGHTWHHPLAALRMTIRNGTLAMGGSMPP
;
A
#
# COMPACT_ATOMS: atom_id res chain seq x y z
N MET A 1 -42.62 10.50 -6.48
CA MET A 1 -41.47 9.92 -5.75
C MET A 1 -40.64 9.11 -6.73
N GLY A 2 -39.33 9.39 -6.87
CA GLY A 2 -38.43 8.60 -7.71
C GLY A 2 -36.99 8.98 -7.44
N ARG A 3 -36.26 8.16 -6.67
CA ARG A 3 -34.83 8.36 -6.41
C ARG A 3 -34.05 7.67 -7.53
N PRO A 4 -33.07 8.35 -8.16
CA PRO A 4 -32.21 7.69 -9.14
C PRO A 4 -31.26 6.71 -8.42
N THR A 5 -31.19 5.49 -8.92
CA THR A 5 -30.26 4.45 -8.50
C THR A 5 -28.86 4.80 -9.00
N ALA A 6 -27.94 5.12 -8.10
CA ALA A 6 -26.57 5.43 -8.44
C ALA A 6 -25.79 4.14 -8.76
N SER A 7 -25.38 4.00 -10.02
CA SER A 7 -24.43 3.00 -10.50
C SER A 7 -23.07 3.18 -9.78
N GLY A 8 -22.64 2.15 -9.03
CA GLY A 8 -21.54 2.24 -8.06
C GLY A 8 -20.11 2.38 -8.63
N GLY A 9 -19.93 2.33 -9.96
CA GLY A 9 -18.61 2.36 -10.61
C GLY A 9 -17.93 3.73 -10.63
N THR A 10 -18.69 4.81 -10.85
CA THR A 10 -18.12 6.16 -11.06
C THR A 10 -17.63 6.82 -9.77
N ARG A 11 -18.18 6.44 -8.61
CA ARG A 11 -17.83 7.05 -7.31
C ARG A 11 -16.47 6.57 -6.78
N VAL A 12 -16.14 5.29 -6.97
CA VAL A 12 -14.90 4.70 -6.46
C VAL A 12 -13.67 5.23 -7.21
N VAL A 13 -13.75 5.35 -8.54
CA VAL A 13 -12.66 5.90 -9.37
C VAL A 13 -12.37 7.37 -9.02
N ARG A 14 -13.42 8.15 -8.77
CA ARG A 14 -13.29 9.55 -8.33
C ARG A 14 -12.59 9.69 -6.97
N LEU A 15 -12.84 8.77 -6.02
CA LEU A 15 -12.19 8.81 -4.71
C LEU A 15 -10.68 8.58 -4.82
N PHE A 16 -10.23 7.62 -5.63
CA PHE A 16 -8.80 7.35 -5.78
C PHE A 16 -8.03 8.39 -6.60
N SER A 17 -8.74 9.29 -7.27
CA SER A 17 -8.16 10.39 -8.06
C SER A 17 -8.38 11.76 -7.43
N ASP A 18 -8.97 11.81 -6.22
CA ASP A 18 -9.18 13.05 -5.47
C ASP A 18 -7.83 13.62 -5.00
N PRO A 19 -7.42 14.81 -5.46
CA PRO A 19 -6.15 15.41 -5.09
C PRO A 19 -5.96 15.58 -3.59
N GLU A 20 -7.03 15.88 -2.83
CA GLU A 20 -6.93 16.02 -1.38
C GLU A 20 -6.70 14.67 -0.71
N MET A 21 -7.36 13.62 -1.18
CA MET A 21 -7.14 12.26 -0.70
C MET A 21 -5.70 11.79 -0.98
N ILE A 22 -5.18 12.09 -2.18
CA ILE A 22 -3.80 11.78 -2.56
C ILE A 22 -2.82 12.54 -1.67
N ALA A 23 -3.03 13.84 -1.45
CA ALA A 23 -2.16 14.65 -0.60
C ALA A 23 -2.12 14.16 0.84
N ARG A 24 -3.27 13.78 1.41
CA ARG A 24 -3.35 13.14 2.73
C ARG A 24 -2.61 11.80 2.76
N GLY A 25 -2.83 10.94 1.75
CA GLY A 25 -2.14 9.66 1.62
C GLY A 25 -0.61 9.82 1.55
N ALA A 26 -0.12 10.80 0.79
CA ALA A 26 1.31 11.10 0.69
C ALA A 26 1.92 11.54 2.03
N ARG A 27 1.19 12.32 2.84
CA ARG A 27 1.61 12.69 4.20
C ARG A 27 1.74 11.46 5.09
N VAL A 28 0.70 10.63 5.14
CA VAL A 28 0.68 9.39 5.93
C VAL A 28 1.84 8.47 5.51
N TYR A 29 2.09 8.35 4.21
CA TYR A 29 3.18 7.53 3.68
C TYR A 29 4.55 8.00 4.17
N ARG A 30 4.85 9.31 4.07
CA ARG A 30 6.14 9.85 4.54
C ARG A 30 6.34 9.65 6.04
N GLU A 31 5.29 9.88 6.83
CA GLU A 31 5.36 9.77 8.29
C GLU A 31 5.53 8.32 8.78
N ASN A 32 4.97 7.34 8.06
CA ASN A 32 4.82 5.97 8.58
C ASN A 32 5.50 4.88 7.76
N CYS A 33 5.59 5.04 6.44
CA CYS A 33 5.98 3.97 5.52
C CYS A 33 7.38 4.18 4.92
N ALA A 34 7.75 5.44 4.64
CA ALA A 34 8.98 5.80 3.93
C ALA A 34 10.25 5.32 4.65
N ARG A 35 10.24 5.27 5.99
CA ARG A 35 11.36 4.75 6.80
C ARG A 35 11.79 3.32 6.42
N CYS A 36 10.88 2.52 5.85
CA CYS A 36 11.16 1.15 5.43
C CYS A 36 11.09 1.00 3.91
N HIS A 37 10.12 1.65 3.26
CA HIS A 37 9.88 1.49 1.82
C HIS A 37 10.55 2.56 0.95
N GLY A 38 11.29 3.50 1.54
CA GLY A 38 11.94 4.62 0.84
C GLY A 38 10.99 5.79 0.58
N GLU A 39 11.55 6.99 0.43
CA GLU A 39 10.77 8.23 0.20
C GLU A 39 9.94 8.18 -1.08
N ARG A 40 10.42 7.43 -2.08
CA ARG A 40 9.76 7.28 -3.38
C ARG A 40 9.18 5.88 -3.56
N GLY A 41 9.11 5.07 -2.50
CA GLY A 41 8.63 3.69 -2.59
C GLY A 41 9.57 2.72 -3.30
N GLU A 42 10.86 3.00 -3.35
CA GLU A 42 11.90 2.18 -3.97
C GLU A 42 12.23 0.87 -3.23
N GLY A 43 11.80 0.75 -1.97
CA GLY A 43 12.11 -0.40 -1.11
C GLY A 43 13.59 -0.49 -0.76
N ALA A 44 13.99 -1.60 -0.14
CA ALA A 44 15.40 -1.86 0.13
C ALA A 44 16.14 -2.30 -1.16
N PRO A 45 17.42 -1.92 -1.36
CA PRO A 45 18.18 -2.30 -2.57
C PRO A 45 18.23 -3.81 -2.84
N ASN A 46 18.25 -4.61 -1.77
CA ASN A 46 18.31 -6.07 -1.81
C ASN A 46 16.95 -6.74 -1.58
N TRP A 47 15.82 -6.08 -1.87
CA TRP A 47 14.47 -6.61 -1.58
C TRP A 47 14.17 -8.00 -2.17
N ARG A 48 14.93 -8.45 -3.18
CA ARG A 48 14.85 -9.79 -3.79
C ARG A 48 15.75 -10.83 -3.12
N GLN A 49 16.39 -10.52 -2.02
CA GLN A 49 17.27 -11.41 -1.27
C GLN A 49 16.85 -11.44 0.19
N ARG A 50 16.75 -12.65 0.76
CA ARG A 50 16.46 -12.79 2.19
C ARG A 50 17.66 -12.38 3.02
N GLY A 51 17.40 -11.76 4.17
CA GLY A 51 18.43 -11.45 5.16
C GLY A 51 18.90 -12.68 5.93
N PRO A 52 19.89 -12.52 6.83
CA PRO A 52 20.36 -13.59 7.73
C PRO A 52 19.26 -14.16 8.64
N ASP A 53 18.23 -13.36 8.94
CA ASP A 53 17.03 -13.77 9.68
C ASP A 53 16.00 -14.52 8.83
N GLY A 54 16.34 -14.78 7.55
CA GLY A 54 15.47 -15.43 6.58
C GLY A 54 14.31 -14.55 6.11
N LYS A 55 14.21 -13.28 6.52
CA LYS A 55 13.10 -12.41 6.15
C LYS A 55 13.37 -11.65 4.86
N TRP A 56 12.28 -11.28 4.19
CA TRP A 56 12.35 -10.40 3.03
C TRP A 56 12.47 -8.94 3.48
N PRO A 57 13.41 -8.17 2.93
CA PRO A 57 13.45 -6.74 3.12
C PRO A 57 12.19 -6.05 2.56
N PRO A 58 11.89 -4.80 2.95
CA PRO A 58 10.75 -4.06 2.44
C PRO A 58 10.74 -4.00 0.90
N PRO A 59 9.69 -4.50 0.23
CA PRO A 59 9.60 -4.46 -1.23
C PRO A 59 9.31 -3.04 -1.72
N PRO A 60 9.63 -2.74 -3.00
CA PRO A 60 9.23 -1.50 -3.64
C PRO A 60 7.70 -1.39 -3.76
N LEU A 61 7.20 -0.18 -3.51
CA LEU A 61 5.79 0.22 -3.64
C LEU A 61 5.57 1.18 -4.83
N ASN A 62 6.61 1.53 -5.56
CA ASN A 62 6.58 2.46 -6.69
C ASN A 62 6.24 1.81 -8.05
N GLY A 63 5.85 0.54 -8.06
CA GLY A 63 5.50 -0.19 -9.28
C GLY A 63 6.58 -1.09 -9.87
N THR A 64 7.81 -1.08 -9.33
CA THR A 64 8.87 -2.00 -9.80
C THR A 64 8.83 -3.38 -9.13
N GLY A 65 7.88 -3.60 -8.21
CA GLY A 65 7.61 -4.87 -7.51
C GLY A 65 6.24 -5.47 -7.86
N HIS A 66 5.84 -6.51 -7.15
CA HIS A 66 4.57 -7.23 -7.41
C HIS A 66 3.35 -6.65 -6.67
N THR A 67 3.50 -5.53 -5.94
CA THR A 67 2.48 -5.00 -5.02
C THR A 67 1.11 -4.83 -5.71
N TRP A 68 1.10 -4.37 -6.96
CA TRP A 68 -0.14 -4.04 -7.68
C TRP A 68 -0.87 -5.23 -8.33
N HIS A 69 -0.31 -6.44 -8.24
CA HIS A 69 -1.00 -7.66 -8.70
C HIS A 69 -2.04 -8.16 -7.69
N HIS A 70 -2.04 -7.62 -6.47
CA HIS A 70 -2.95 -8.03 -5.41
C HIS A 70 -4.28 -7.26 -5.47
N PRO A 71 -5.40 -7.90 -5.09
CA PRO A 71 -6.67 -7.20 -4.98
C PRO A 71 -6.60 -6.11 -3.91
N LEU A 72 -7.32 -5.01 -4.12
CA LEU A 72 -7.36 -3.86 -3.20
C LEU A 72 -7.72 -4.25 -1.75
N ALA A 73 -8.55 -5.27 -1.57
CA ALA A 73 -8.89 -5.80 -0.25
C ALA A 73 -7.67 -6.38 0.48
N ALA A 74 -6.81 -7.13 -0.22
CA ALA A 74 -5.58 -7.66 0.34
C ALA A 74 -4.61 -6.53 0.72
N LEU A 75 -4.42 -5.54 -0.16
CA LEU A 75 -3.58 -4.37 0.14
C LEU A 75 -4.04 -3.63 1.39
N ARG A 76 -5.36 -3.38 1.54
CA ARG A 76 -5.92 -2.75 2.74
C ARG A 76 -5.73 -3.59 3.99
N MET A 77 -5.89 -4.91 3.89
CA MET A 77 -5.71 -5.82 5.02
C MET A 77 -4.25 -5.81 5.48
N THR A 78 -3.30 -5.90 4.54
CA THR A 78 -1.87 -5.79 4.83
C THR A 78 -1.53 -4.46 5.49
N ILE A 79 -1.97 -3.32 4.94
CA ILE A 79 -1.70 -1.99 5.53
C ILE A 79 -2.26 -1.86 6.95
N ARG A 80 -3.44 -2.42 7.23
CA ARG A 80 -4.10 -2.27 8.55
C ARG A 80 -3.54 -3.20 9.63
N ASN A 81 -3.10 -4.39 9.23
CA ASN A 81 -2.77 -5.45 10.18
C ASN A 81 -1.25 -5.73 10.23
N GLY A 82 -0.48 -5.12 9.33
CA GLY A 82 0.91 -5.47 9.15
C GLY A 82 1.07 -6.90 8.61
N THR A 83 2.29 -7.41 8.72
CA THR A 83 2.64 -8.78 8.34
C THR A 83 3.26 -9.59 9.48
N LEU A 84 3.38 -9.01 10.69
CA LEU A 84 3.97 -9.67 11.86
C LEU A 84 3.27 -11.01 12.19
N ALA A 85 1.93 -11.04 12.16
CA ALA A 85 1.15 -12.26 12.42
C ALA A 85 1.35 -13.35 11.34
N MET A 86 1.91 -12.99 10.19
CA MET A 86 2.23 -13.90 9.08
C MET A 86 3.74 -14.20 8.99
N GLY A 87 4.53 -13.84 10.01
CA GLY A 87 5.98 -14.02 10.04
C GLY A 87 6.78 -12.96 9.27
N GLY A 88 6.12 -11.92 8.76
CA GLY A 88 6.77 -10.76 8.14
C GLY A 88 7.31 -9.77 9.17
N SER A 89 7.62 -8.56 8.71
CA SER A 89 8.16 -7.48 9.56
C SER A 89 7.44 -6.15 9.41
N MET A 90 6.42 -6.07 8.55
CA MET A 90 5.65 -4.83 8.40
C MET A 90 4.78 -4.65 9.64
N PRO A 91 4.88 -3.52 10.35
CA PRO A 91 4.01 -3.25 11.49
C PRO A 91 2.56 -2.99 11.02
N PRO A 92 1.58 -3.16 11.92
CA PRO A 92 0.22 -2.64 11.72
C PRO A 92 0.20 -1.11 11.65
#